data_AF-A0A1J3DJ94-F1
#
_entry.id   AF-A0A1J3DJ94-F1
#
_cell.length_a   1.000
_cell.length_b   1.000
_cell.length_c   1.000
_cell.angle_alpha   90.00
_cell.angle_beta   90.00
_cell.angle_gamma   90.00
#
_symmetry.space_group_name_H-M   'P 1'
#
loop_
_entity.id
_entity.type
_entity.pdbx_description
1 polymer ?
#
loop_
_entity_poly.entity_id
_entity_poly.type
_entity_poly.pdbx_seq_one_letter_code
_entity_poly.pdbx_strand_id
1 'polypeptide(L)'
;MSEPIKNIVLVGRTGNGKSSTGNTLIGKKMFKTKNQAVGVTMKCEIYRAAVQDGPIINVIDTPGLFDSAVFEDLSKEIIDCLTMAEEGIHAVLLVLSARARVSQEEESTLNALQCIFDSKILDYIIVVFTGGDGFEAENETLDDYFGAGCPKFLTNALRLCGGRKVLFNNITMDKEKKAEQFKQLMTLVADVEKQTGGIPYTYQMHRKIKEKEREQEMAIESKILADAELAAMQEKLQMEKEKNKQLIALAEEENRLKEQQRNEPKKTGVVYARNLGIEWGQDSRYWSWVTLQYDISSNALVEAAALLGVCWLDVGGTFDTRELSPWTHYEVVFVMKLKKSASGWEVPVHMKLVMPNNMAGPEERIVKLEEYIGKGWVTILAGEFLTTPEYLGEIRFSMYETKRWQEGLIIKGVIIRPKN
;
A
#
# COMPACT_ATOMS: atom_id res chain seq x y z
N MET A 1 -15.48 58.85 22.69
CA MET A 1 -15.18 57.77 21.73
C MET A 1 -13.68 57.83 21.50
N SER A 2 -12.94 56.75 21.78
CA SER A 2 -11.51 56.68 21.43
C SER A 2 -11.37 56.84 19.92
N GLU A 3 -10.37 57.59 19.45
CA GLU A 3 -10.11 57.68 18.01
C GLU A 3 -9.88 56.27 17.43
N PRO A 4 -10.50 55.93 16.28
CA PRO A 4 -10.34 54.62 15.66
C PRO A 4 -8.88 54.40 15.24
N ILE A 5 -8.41 53.16 15.42
CA ILE A 5 -7.03 52.79 15.07
C ILE A 5 -6.90 52.67 13.56
N LYS A 6 -5.91 53.36 12.98
CA LYS A 6 -5.68 53.34 11.53
C LYS A 6 -4.64 52.29 11.17
N ASN A 7 -5.01 51.33 10.32
CA ASN A 7 -4.09 50.32 9.78
C ASN A 7 -3.40 50.85 8.53
N ILE A 8 -2.09 51.01 8.59
CA ILE A 8 -1.22 51.49 7.51
C ILE A 8 -0.32 50.34 7.07
N VAL A 9 -0.47 49.88 5.83
CA VAL A 9 0.28 48.75 5.28
C VAL A 9 1.42 49.25 4.39
N LEU A 10 2.65 48.79 4.64
CA LEU A 10 3.82 49.15 3.86
C LEU A 10 4.08 48.10 2.80
N VAL A 11 4.14 48.50 1.52
CA VAL A 11 4.36 47.60 0.37
C VAL A 11 5.44 48.13 -0.55
N GLY A 12 6.06 47.26 -1.32
CA GLY A 12 7.15 47.61 -2.25
C GLY A 12 8.28 46.59 -2.24
N ARG A 13 9.22 46.75 -3.17
CA ARG A 13 10.39 45.87 -3.29
C ARG A 13 11.26 45.88 -2.02
N THR A 14 12.00 44.81 -1.79
CA THR A 14 13.05 44.80 -0.78
C THR A 14 14.12 45.84 -1.10
N GLY A 15 14.71 46.41 -0.05
CA GLY A 15 15.72 47.47 -0.18
C GLY A 15 15.15 48.87 -0.40
N ASN A 16 13.86 49.04 -0.72
CA ASN A 16 13.24 50.37 -0.89
C ASN A 16 13.03 51.12 0.43
N GLY A 17 13.28 50.48 1.58
CA GLY A 17 13.22 51.11 2.89
C GLY A 17 11.85 51.08 3.56
N LYS A 18 11.04 50.04 3.34
CA LYS A 18 9.74 49.82 4.02
C LYS A 18 9.89 49.83 5.55
N SER A 19 10.68 48.92 6.10
CA SER A 19 10.95 48.82 7.53
C SER A 19 11.52 50.12 8.13
N SER A 20 12.39 50.82 7.39
CA SER A 20 12.92 52.12 7.81
C SER A 20 11.83 53.20 7.87
N THR A 21 10.94 53.23 6.87
CA THR A 21 9.77 54.11 6.85
C THR A 21 8.85 53.79 8.02
N GLY A 22 8.56 52.52 8.27
CA GLY A 22 7.76 52.09 9.41
C GLY A 22 8.35 52.54 10.75
N ASN A 23 9.67 52.44 10.93
CA ASN A 23 10.36 52.95 12.12
C ASN A 23 10.26 54.47 12.26
N THR A 24 10.29 55.21 11.15
CA THR A 24 10.06 56.66 11.14
C THR A 24 8.64 56.98 11.59
N LEU A 25 7.63 56.24 11.13
CA LEU A 25 6.22 56.43 11.53
C LEU A 25 5.97 56.08 13.00
N ILE A 26 6.62 55.03 13.50
CA ILE A 26 6.50 54.64 14.91
C ILE A 26 7.29 55.60 15.82
N GLY A 27 8.29 56.31 15.28
CA GLY A 27 9.21 57.16 16.03
C GLY A 27 10.25 56.37 16.84
N LYS A 28 10.32 55.04 16.67
CA LYS A 28 11.26 54.13 17.34
C LYS A 28 11.71 53.04 16.38
N LYS A 29 12.91 52.47 16.62
CA LYS A 29 13.42 51.33 15.85
C LYS A 29 12.78 50.02 16.33
N MET A 30 11.65 49.66 15.73
CA MET A 30 10.90 48.42 16.02
C MET A 30 11.15 47.36 14.95
N PHE A 31 10.98 47.71 13.67
CA PHE A 31 11.29 46.84 12.55
C PHE A 31 12.82 46.71 12.37
N LYS A 32 13.30 45.49 12.12
CA LYS A 32 14.73 45.23 11.95
C LYS A 32 15.21 45.74 10.59
N THR A 33 16.17 46.66 10.59
CA THR A 33 16.83 47.15 9.37
C THR A 33 18.29 46.69 9.34
N LYS A 34 18.73 45.93 8.32
CA LYS A 34 20.16 45.67 8.06
C LYS A 34 20.50 45.95 6.60
N ASN A 35 21.70 46.48 6.36
CA ASN A 35 22.27 46.61 5.01
C ASN A 35 22.92 45.27 4.62
N GLN A 36 22.13 44.32 4.09
CA GLN A 36 22.61 43.03 3.60
C GLN A 36 22.06 42.75 2.19
N ALA A 37 22.76 41.95 1.40
CA ALA A 37 22.41 41.63 0.01
C ALA A 37 21.15 40.74 -0.13
N VAL A 38 20.67 40.18 0.98
CA VAL A 38 19.46 39.35 1.07
C VAL A 38 18.46 40.05 1.98
N GLY A 39 17.18 40.10 1.57
CA GLY A 39 16.10 40.67 2.36
C GLY A 39 16.00 40.05 3.76
N VAL A 40 15.79 40.88 4.77
CA VAL A 40 15.76 40.45 6.19
C VAL A 40 14.34 40.12 6.66
N THR A 41 13.33 40.74 6.05
CA THR A 41 11.91 40.57 6.43
C THR A 41 11.30 39.41 5.66
N MET A 42 11.19 38.26 6.33
CA MET A 42 10.63 37.02 5.77
C MET A 42 9.16 36.79 6.15
N LYS A 43 8.60 37.62 7.04
CA LYS A 43 7.20 37.57 7.51
C LYS A 43 6.65 38.96 7.75
N CYS A 44 5.34 39.13 7.63
CA CYS A 44 4.67 40.38 8.00
C CYS A 44 4.82 40.67 9.51
N GLU A 45 5.10 41.92 9.87
CA GLU A 45 5.23 42.39 11.26
C GLU A 45 4.29 43.58 11.50
N ILE A 46 3.61 43.65 12.66
CA ILE A 46 2.73 44.76 13.05
C ILE A 46 3.22 45.42 14.35
N TYR A 47 3.31 46.75 14.34
CA TYR A 47 3.58 47.53 15.54
C TYR A 47 2.60 48.69 15.66
N ARG A 48 2.13 48.92 16.88
CA ARG A 48 1.23 50.03 17.21
C ARG A 48 2.03 51.24 17.70
N ALA A 49 1.68 52.41 17.20
CA ALA A 49 2.19 53.68 17.67
C ALA A 49 1.03 54.60 18.09
N ALA A 50 1.17 55.21 19.26
CA ALA A 50 0.30 56.30 19.69
C ALA A 50 1.04 57.61 19.41
N VAL A 51 0.48 58.43 18.52
CA VAL A 51 1.04 59.73 18.17
C VAL A 51 0.59 60.74 19.23
N GLN A 52 1.52 61.57 19.70
CA GLN A 52 1.17 62.68 20.60
C GLN A 52 0.26 63.66 19.83
N ASP A 53 -0.95 63.89 20.33
CA ASP A 53 -1.98 64.73 19.70
C ASP A 53 -2.42 64.27 18.29
N GLY A 54 -2.31 62.97 18.00
CA GLY A 54 -2.72 62.37 16.71
C GLY A 54 -3.30 60.95 16.85
N PRO A 55 -3.71 60.33 15.73
CA PRO A 55 -4.40 59.04 15.76
C PRO A 55 -3.48 57.91 16.20
N ILE A 56 -4.09 56.87 16.79
CA ILE A 56 -3.41 55.59 17.00
C ILE A 56 -3.27 54.91 15.65
N ILE A 57 -2.04 54.52 15.30
CA ILE A 57 -1.77 53.82 14.04
C ILE A 57 -1.20 52.43 14.31
N ASN A 58 -1.62 51.46 13.52
CA ASN A 58 -0.93 50.19 13.35
C ASN A 58 -0.12 50.28 12.06
N VAL A 59 1.19 50.08 12.14
CA VAL A 59 2.07 50.01 10.98
C VAL A 59 2.36 48.55 10.72
N ILE A 60 2.04 48.08 9.51
CA ILE A 60 2.19 46.68 9.08
C ILE A 60 3.26 46.65 8.01
N ASP A 61 4.44 46.13 8.34
CA ASP A 61 5.53 45.92 7.39
C ASP A 61 5.35 44.56 6.69
N THR A 62 5.46 44.55 5.36
CA THR A 62 5.29 43.34 4.55
C THR A 62 6.64 42.89 3.96
N PRO A 63 6.85 41.60 3.71
CA PRO A 63 7.97 41.13 2.91
C PRO A 63 8.00 41.77 1.51
N GLY A 64 9.14 41.68 0.82
CA GLY A 64 9.22 42.15 -0.57
C GLY A 64 8.25 41.39 -1.48
N LEU A 65 7.28 42.09 -2.08
CA LEU A 65 6.25 41.50 -2.95
C LEU A 65 6.81 40.75 -4.19
N PHE A 66 8.08 40.98 -4.55
CA PHE A 66 8.78 40.37 -5.70
C PHE A 66 10.00 39.54 -5.32
N ASP A 67 10.34 39.44 -4.03
CA ASP A 67 11.51 38.66 -3.58
C ASP A 67 11.19 37.17 -3.41
N SER A 68 9.91 36.82 -3.31
CA SER A 68 9.50 35.43 -3.20
C SER A 68 9.49 34.79 -4.58
N ALA A 69 10.52 34.01 -4.89
CA ALA A 69 10.61 33.17 -6.09
C ALA A 69 9.48 32.12 -6.20
N VAL A 70 8.57 32.05 -5.22
CA VAL A 70 7.46 31.11 -5.14
C VAL A 70 6.16 31.88 -4.86
N PHE A 71 5.20 31.75 -5.78
CA PHE A 71 3.88 32.40 -5.73
C PHE A 71 3.04 31.97 -4.51
N GLU A 72 3.26 30.76 -4.00
CA GLU A 72 2.57 30.21 -2.83
C GLU A 72 2.90 30.98 -1.53
N ASP A 73 4.17 31.32 -1.32
CA ASP A 73 4.61 32.09 -0.14
C ASP A 73 4.07 33.53 -0.16
N LEU A 74 3.94 34.12 -1.36
CA LEU A 74 3.35 35.44 -1.53
C LEU A 74 1.88 35.46 -1.09
N SER A 75 1.09 34.44 -1.47
CA SER A 75 -0.32 34.31 -1.10
C SER A 75 -0.52 34.20 0.42
N LYS A 76 0.39 33.50 1.11
CA LYS A 76 0.33 33.30 2.56
C LYS A 76 0.62 34.60 3.30
N GLU A 77 1.70 35.30 2.95
CA GLU A 77 2.10 36.55 3.59
C GLU A 77 1.07 37.67 3.35
N ILE A 78 0.48 37.72 2.15
CA ILE A 78 -0.67 38.59 1.87
C ILE A 78 -1.79 38.30 2.87
N ILE A 79 -2.17 37.04 3.06
CA ILE A 79 -3.29 36.71 3.95
C ILE A 79 -2.95 37.00 5.41
N ASP A 80 -1.72 36.76 5.85
CA ASP A 80 -1.29 37.12 7.20
C ASP A 80 -1.36 38.64 7.42
N CYS A 81 -0.98 39.44 6.41
CA CYS A 81 -1.18 40.89 6.42
C CYS A 81 -2.67 41.27 6.53
N LEU A 82 -3.55 40.56 5.83
CA LEU A 82 -4.99 40.80 5.86
C LEU A 82 -5.63 40.46 7.19
N THR A 83 -5.23 39.36 7.81
CA THR A 83 -5.67 38.99 9.15
C THR A 83 -5.17 40.01 10.18
N MET A 84 -3.95 40.53 10.06
CA MET A 84 -3.45 41.58 10.95
C MET A 84 -4.17 42.93 10.79
N ALA A 85 -4.81 43.16 9.64
CA ALA A 85 -5.62 44.33 9.35
C ALA A 85 -7.12 44.00 9.32
N GLU A 86 -7.62 43.08 10.15
CA GLU A 86 -9.02 42.58 10.14
C GLU A 86 -10.09 43.69 10.12
N GLU A 87 -9.83 44.79 10.84
CA GLU A 87 -10.68 46.00 10.90
C GLU A 87 -10.60 46.88 9.64
N GLY A 88 -9.82 46.47 8.64
CA GLY A 88 -9.65 47.10 7.33
C GLY A 88 -8.40 47.96 7.18
N ILE A 89 -7.95 48.13 5.93
CA ILE A 89 -6.79 48.93 5.57
C ILE A 89 -7.22 50.39 5.36
N HIS A 90 -6.54 51.31 6.06
CA HIS A 90 -6.85 52.75 6.02
C HIS A 90 -5.93 53.48 5.03
N ALA A 91 -4.70 53.01 4.87
CA ALA A 91 -3.78 53.47 3.85
C ALA A 91 -2.78 52.38 3.47
N VAL A 92 -2.36 52.39 2.21
CA VAL A 92 -1.28 51.55 1.69
C VAL A 92 -0.13 52.45 1.26
N LEU A 93 1.06 52.27 1.83
CA LEU A 93 2.24 53.04 1.46
C LEU A 93 3.08 52.24 0.47
N LEU A 94 3.04 52.64 -0.81
CA LEU A 94 3.93 52.09 -1.82
C LEU A 94 5.30 52.75 -1.70
N VAL A 95 6.26 52.04 -1.10
CA VAL A 95 7.59 52.56 -0.79
C VAL A 95 8.54 52.32 -1.96
N LEU A 96 9.03 53.43 -2.53
CA LEU A 96 9.98 53.49 -3.63
C LEU A 96 11.27 54.15 -3.15
N SER A 97 12.43 53.66 -3.57
CA SER A 97 13.70 54.34 -3.30
C SER A 97 14.00 55.32 -4.42
N ALA A 98 14.16 56.60 -4.11
CA ALA A 98 14.54 57.61 -5.09
C ALA A 98 16.02 57.50 -5.51
N ARG A 99 16.85 56.81 -4.71
CA ARG A 99 18.25 56.53 -5.03
C ARG A 99 18.44 55.35 -5.99
N ALA A 100 17.46 54.45 -6.04
CA ALA A 100 17.47 53.33 -6.96
C ALA A 100 16.77 53.73 -8.26
N ARG A 101 17.18 53.14 -9.39
CA ARG A 101 16.37 53.24 -10.60
C ARG A 101 15.03 52.56 -10.32
N VAL A 102 13.96 53.30 -10.47
CA VAL A 102 12.62 52.74 -10.49
C VAL A 102 12.51 51.88 -11.77
N SER A 103 12.19 50.61 -11.59
CA SER A 103 12.19 49.56 -12.63
C SER A 103 10.76 49.06 -12.89
N GLN A 104 10.62 48.10 -13.82
CA GLN A 104 9.33 47.47 -14.12
C GLN A 104 8.79 46.62 -12.94
N GLU A 105 9.65 46.27 -11.98
CA GLU A 105 9.26 45.54 -10.76
C GLU A 105 8.30 46.38 -9.89
N GLU A 106 8.49 47.70 -9.85
CA GLU A 106 7.59 48.63 -9.14
C GLU A 106 6.19 48.69 -9.79
N GLU A 107 6.10 48.66 -11.13
CA GLU A 107 4.83 48.56 -11.85
C GLU A 107 4.14 47.22 -11.56
N SER A 108 4.91 46.14 -11.55
CA SER A 108 4.41 44.81 -11.19
C SER A 108 3.81 44.79 -9.78
N THR A 109 4.34 45.58 -8.85
CA THR A 109 3.80 45.71 -7.48
C THR A 109 2.38 46.22 -7.45
N LEU A 110 2.10 47.29 -8.21
CA LEU A 110 0.76 47.84 -8.32
C LEU A 110 -0.20 46.88 -9.02
N ASN A 111 0.27 46.16 -10.03
CA ASN A 111 -0.54 45.15 -10.72
C ASN A 111 -0.87 43.98 -9.80
N ALA A 112 0.10 43.49 -9.02
CA ALA A 112 -0.13 42.44 -8.04
C ALA A 112 -1.18 42.87 -7.00
N LEU A 113 -1.04 44.08 -6.42
CA LEU A 113 -1.99 44.60 -5.46
C LEU A 113 -3.41 44.69 -6.05
N GLN A 114 -3.57 45.11 -7.30
CA GLN A 114 -4.86 45.13 -7.98
C GLN A 114 -5.43 43.74 -8.23
N CYS A 115 -4.60 42.77 -8.61
CA CYS A 115 -5.03 41.38 -8.76
C CYS A 115 -5.51 40.79 -7.43
N ILE A 116 -4.90 41.21 -6.31
CA ILE A 116 -5.22 40.69 -4.98
C ILE A 116 -6.44 41.41 -4.37
N PHE A 117 -6.48 42.73 -4.49
CA PHE A 117 -7.38 43.63 -3.77
C PHE A 117 -8.27 44.45 -4.71
N ASP A 118 -8.49 43.99 -5.94
CA ASP A 118 -9.20 44.72 -6.98
C ASP A 118 -8.66 46.14 -7.23
N SER A 119 -9.26 46.87 -8.17
CA SER A 119 -8.79 48.20 -8.55
C SER A 119 -9.07 49.27 -7.48
N LYS A 120 -9.99 49.05 -6.55
CA LYS A 120 -10.35 50.04 -5.51
C LYS A 120 -9.23 50.21 -4.48
N ILE A 121 -8.33 49.23 -4.33
CA ILE A 121 -7.19 49.38 -3.41
C ILE A 121 -6.32 50.59 -3.77
N LEU A 122 -6.30 50.98 -5.05
CA LEU A 122 -5.53 52.12 -5.54
C LEU A 122 -5.98 53.44 -4.90
N ASP A 123 -7.25 53.57 -4.52
CA ASP A 123 -7.80 54.74 -3.84
C ASP A 123 -7.17 54.94 -2.45
N TYR A 124 -6.62 53.87 -1.87
CA TYR A 124 -5.97 53.86 -0.56
C TYR A 124 -4.44 54.01 -0.63
N ILE A 125 -3.86 54.02 -1.84
CA ILE A 125 -2.40 54.05 -2.01
C ILE A 125 -1.85 55.48 -1.95
N ILE A 126 -0.77 55.64 -1.18
CA ILE A 126 0.11 56.81 -1.14
C ILE A 126 1.51 56.35 -1.54
N VAL A 127 2.15 57.05 -2.49
CA VAL A 127 3.52 56.72 -2.93
C VAL A 127 4.54 57.40 -2.04
N VAL A 128 5.38 56.64 -1.35
CA VAL A 128 6.43 57.16 -0.46
C VAL A 128 7.78 56.99 -1.13
N PHE A 129 8.47 58.10 -1.41
CA PHE A 129 9.84 58.10 -1.90
C PHE A 129 10.81 58.15 -0.73
N THR A 130 11.74 57.21 -0.65
CA THR A 130 12.82 57.21 0.35
C THR A 130 14.12 57.73 -0.24
N GLY A 131 15.02 58.19 0.63
CA GLY A 131 16.30 58.76 0.21
C GLY A 131 16.30 60.29 0.12
N GLY A 132 15.39 60.94 0.86
CA GLY A 132 15.28 62.41 0.89
C GLY A 132 16.53 63.14 1.38
N ASP A 133 17.47 62.47 2.04
CA ASP A 133 18.77 63.05 2.39
C ASP A 133 19.61 63.44 1.16
N GLY A 134 19.48 62.72 0.03
CA GLY A 134 20.14 63.11 -1.22
C GLY A 134 19.54 64.41 -1.78
N PHE A 135 18.21 64.50 -1.77
CA PHE A 135 17.47 65.69 -2.19
C PHE A 135 17.82 66.90 -1.34
N GLU A 136 17.90 66.74 -0.02
CA GLU A 136 18.32 67.80 0.89
C GLU A 136 19.76 68.27 0.62
N ALA A 137 20.67 67.35 0.30
CA ALA A 137 22.07 67.67 0.02
C ALA A 137 22.26 68.43 -1.30
N GLU A 138 21.46 68.09 -2.32
CA GLU A 138 21.52 68.67 -3.66
C GLU A 138 20.53 69.85 -3.83
N ASN A 139 19.73 70.14 -2.81
CA ASN A 139 18.65 71.14 -2.82
C ASN A 139 17.64 70.91 -3.97
N GLU A 140 17.30 69.64 -4.19
CA GLU A 140 16.34 69.19 -5.20
C GLU A 140 14.98 68.88 -4.58
N THR A 141 13.93 68.96 -5.41
CA THR A 141 12.55 68.60 -5.04
C THR A 141 12.09 67.34 -5.77
N LEU A 142 10.99 66.75 -5.31
CA LEU A 142 10.35 65.66 -6.05
C LEU A 142 9.91 66.10 -7.46
N ASP A 143 9.55 67.37 -7.65
CA ASP A 143 9.13 67.86 -8.97
C ASP A 143 10.32 67.95 -9.94
N ASP A 144 11.53 68.25 -9.44
CA ASP A 144 12.77 68.15 -10.22
C ASP A 144 13.04 66.69 -10.63
N TYR A 145 12.86 65.74 -9.69
CA TYR A 145 13.01 64.30 -9.95
C TYR A 145 12.03 63.77 -11.00
N PHE A 146 10.80 64.28 -11.06
CA PHE A 146 9.81 63.91 -12.07
C PHE A 146 9.92 64.70 -13.38
N GLY A 147 10.96 65.51 -13.56
CA GLY A 147 11.18 66.34 -14.74
C GLY A 147 11.28 65.57 -16.08
N ALA A 148 11.90 66.21 -17.08
CA ALA A 148 12.03 65.64 -18.43
C ALA A 148 12.86 64.33 -18.40
N GLY A 149 12.19 63.19 -18.42
CA GLY A 149 12.82 61.86 -18.33
C GLY A 149 12.15 60.89 -17.35
N CYS A 150 11.12 61.33 -16.60
CA CYS A 150 10.36 60.46 -15.71
C CYS A 150 9.83 59.22 -16.45
N PRO A 151 10.09 57.99 -15.96
CA PRO A 151 9.58 56.78 -16.58
C PRO A 151 8.04 56.78 -16.65
N LYS A 152 7.48 56.42 -17.81
CA LYS A 152 6.02 56.41 -18.04
C LYS A 152 5.26 55.61 -16.99
N PHE A 153 5.81 54.50 -16.51
CA PHE A 153 5.16 53.68 -15.50
C PHE A 153 5.07 54.40 -14.15
N LEU A 154 6.06 55.23 -13.77
CA LEU A 154 6.05 55.99 -12.53
C LEU A 154 5.00 57.12 -12.58
N THR A 155 4.89 57.78 -13.74
CA THR A 155 3.80 58.73 -14.00
C THR A 155 2.43 58.04 -13.93
N ASN A 156 2.31 56.84 -14.48
CA ASN A 156 1.08 56.04 -14.41
C ASN A 156 0.75 55.63 -12.97
N ALA A 157 1.73 55.15 -12.21
CA ALA A 157 1.58 54.77 -10.81
C ALA A 157 1.04 55.94 -9.98
N LEU A 158 1.66 57.11 -10.10
CA LEU A 158 1.20 58.33 -9.42
C LEU A 158 -0.21 58.72 -9.85
N ARG A 159 -0.52 58.67 -11.14
CA ARG A 159 -1.87 58.97 -11.66
C ARG A 159 -2.92 58.02 -11.09
N LEU A 160 -2.65 56.72 -11.08
CA LEU A 160 -3.53 55.70 -10.51
C LEU A 160 -3.74 55.88 -9.01
N CYS A 161 -2.72 56.38 -8.30
CA CYS A 161 -2.78 56.71 -6.88
C CYS A 161 -3.26 58.15 -6.62
N GLY A 162 -3.98 58.80 -7.55
CA GLY A 162 -4.55 60.14 -7.36
C GLY A 162 -3.53 61.26 -7.17
N GLY A 163 -2.27 61.05 -7.57
CA GLY A 163 -1.17 62.00 -7.38
C GLY A 163 -0.58 62.04 -5.96
N ARG A 164 -1.04 61.17 -5.05
CA ARG A 164 -0.64 61.14 -3.64
C ARG A 164 0.81 60.68 -3.51
N LYS A 165 1.71 61.59 -3.13
CA LYS A 165 3.16 61.32 -3.00
C LYS A 165 3.80 62.08 -1.83
N VAL A 166 4.83 61.51 -1.20
CA VAL A 166 5.62 62.17 -0.15
C VAL A 166 7.08 61.70 -0.17
N LEU A 167 8.01 62.56 0.23
CA LEU A 167 9.45 62.26 0.33
C LEU A 167 9.86 62.04 1.79
N PHE A 168 10.60 60.97 2.05
CA PHE A 168 11.08 60.57 3.37
C PHE A 168 12.61 60.49 3.40
N ASN A 169 13.18 61.27 4.30
CA ASN A 169 14.53 61.10 4.83
C ASN A 169 14.47 60.24 6.10
N ASN A 170 14.65 58.93 5.95
CA ASN A 170 14.60 57.96 7.05
C ASN A 170 15.86 57.95 7.94
N ILE A 171 16.92 58.66 7.54
CA ILE A 171 18.19 58.72 8.30
C ILE A 171 18.37 60.01 9.06
N THR A 172 17.51 61.02 8.84
CA THR A 172 17.58 62.28 9.57
C THR A 172 17.49 62.03 11.08
N MET A 173 18.26 62.81 11.85
CA MET A 173 18.19 62.82 13.32
C MET A 173 17.45 64.05 13.86
N ASP A 174 17.12 64.98 12.96
CA ASP A 174 16.35 66.18 13.26
C ASP A 174 14.90 65.81 13.62
N LYS A 175 14.48 66.22 14.83
CA LYS A 175 13.15 65.92 15.35
C LYS A 175 12.06 66.71 14.64
N GLU A 176 12.34 67.94 14.23
CA GLU A 176 11.38 68.79 13.53
C GLU A 176 11.14 68.25 12.13
N LYS A 177 12.20 67.87 11.40
CA LYS A 177 12.07 67.21 10.09
C LYS A 177 11.28 65.90 10.18
N LYS A 178 11.51 65.08 11.22
CA LYS A 178 10.72 63.86 11.45
C LYS A 178 9.24 64.16 11.66
N ALA A 179 8.94 65.15 12.51
CA ALA A 179 7.57 65.55 12.79
C ALA A 179 6.87 66.10 11.54
N GLU A 180 7.58 66.88 10.72
CA GLU A 180 7.05 67.45 9.47
C GLU A 180 6.75 66.36 8.43
N GLN A 181 7.69 65.43 8.18
CA GLN A 181 7.46 64.29 7.28
C GLN A 181 6.27 63.43 7.73
N PHE A 182 6.17 63.19 9.04
CA PHE A 182 5.05 62.45 9.62
C PHE A 182 3.73 63.18 9.39
N LYS A 183 3.69 64.49 9.67
CA LYS A 183 2.51 65.34 9.49
C LYS A 183 2.05 65.39 8.02
N GLN A 184 3.00 65.51 7.08
CA GLN A 184 2.70 65.49 5.65
C GLN A 184 2.05 64.16 5.24
N LEU A 185 2.61 63.03 5.69
CA LEU A 185 2.00 61.72 5.41
C LEU A 185 0.61 61.60 6.03
N MET A 186 0.43 61.99 7.29
CA MET A 186 -0.87 61.87 7.94
C MET A 186 -1.94 62.78 7.32
N THR A 187 -1.53 63.90 6.73
CA THR A 187 -2.43 64.74 5.92
C THR A 187 -2.92 63.96 4.70
N LEU A 188 -2.03 63.27 3.99
CA LEU A 188 -2.40 62.41 2.86
C LEU A 188 -3.29 61.23 3.28
N VAL A 189 -3.05 60.64 4.46
CA VAL A 189 -3.92 59.57 5.01
C VAL A 189 -5.33 60.12 5.30
N ALA A 190 -5.43 61.32 5.87
CA ALA A 190 -6.72 61.98 6.09
C ALA A 190 -7.44 62.31 4.76
N ASP A 191 -6.69 62.69 3.72
CA ASP A 191 -7.25 62.92 2.39
C ASP A 191 -7.77 61.61 1.76
N VAL A 192 -7.06 60.50 1.92
CA VAL A 192 -7.52 59.16 1.52
C VAL A 192 -8.83 58.82 2.23
N GLU A 193 -8.89 58.98 3.56
CA GLU A 193 -10.12 58.73 4.32
C GLU A 193 -11.28 59.59 3.84
N LYS A 194 -11.04 60.87 3.55
CA LYS A 194 -12.08 61.77 3.02
C LYS A 194 -12.58 61.31 1.65
N GLN A 195 -11.66 60.88 0.76
CA GLN A 195 -11.99 60.40 -0.58
C GLN A 195 -12.74 59.06 -0.56
N THR A 196 -12.45 58.20 0.41
CA THR A 196 -13.09 56.88 0.58
C THR A 196 -14.33 56.91 1.49
N GLY A 197 -14.75 58.10 1.94
CA GLY A 197 -15.91 58.26 2.82
C GLY A 197 -15.69 57.73 4.24
N GLY A 198 -14.44 57.59 4.67
CA GLY A 198 -14.03 57.04 5.96
C GLY A 198 -14.13 55.52 6.04
N ILE A 199 -14.41 54.84 4.93
CA ILE A 199 -14.59 53.39 4.90
C ILE A 199 -13.22 52.74 4.67
N PRO A 200 -12.68 51.95 5.63
CA PRO A 200 -11.45 51.23 5.40
C PRO A 200 -11.67 50.11 4.37
N TYR A 201 -10.62 49.79 3.63
CA TYR A 201 -10.66 48.73 2.64
C TYR A 201 -10.78 47.37 3.35
N THR A 202 -11.88 46.64 3.10
CA THR A 202 -12.23 45.39 3.82
C THR A 202 -12.78 44.29 2.90
N TYR A 203 -13.50 44.65 1.83
CA TYR A 203 -14.30 43.72 1.04
C TYR A 203 -13.50 42.52 0.48
N GLN A 204 -12.45 42.74 -0.31
CA GLN A 204 -11.65 41.61 -0.81
C GLN A 204 -10.84 40.94 0.30
N MET A 205 -10.54 41.66 1.39
CA MET A 205 -9.81 41.09 2.52
C MET A 205 -10.63 39.98 3.17
N HIS A 206 -11.85 40.30 3.59
CA HIS A 206 -12.77 39.35 4.21
C HIS A 206 -13.16 38.23 3.26
N ARG A 207 -13.32 38.52 1.95
CA ARG A 207 -13.57 37.48 0.95
C ARG A 207 -12.41 36.49 0.86
N LYS A 208 -11.16 36.96 0.73
CA LYS A 208 -9.98 36.10 0.62
C LYS A 208 -9.66 35.33 1.90
N ILE A 209 -9.85 35.95 3.06
CA ILE A 209 -9.73 35.28 4.36
C ILE A 209 -10.71 34.10 4.41
N LYS A 210 -12.00 34.33 4.12
CA LYS A 210 -13.03 33.27 4.11
C LYS A 210 -12.78 32.16 3.08
N GLU A 211 -12.27 32.51 1.90
CA GLU A 211 -11.93 31.52 0.87
C GLU A 211 -10.82 30.58 1.36
N LYS A 212 -9.76 31.13 1.95
CA LYS A 212 -8.68 30.32 2.53
C LYS A 212 -9.13 29.50 3.72
N GLU A 213 -9.96 30.06 4.61
CA GLU A 213 -10.53 29.31 5.75
C GLU A 213 -11.28 28.07 5.25
N ARG A 214 -12.12 28.22 4.21
CA ARG A 214 -12.83 27.09 3.59
C ARG A 214 -11.88 26.08 2.95
N GLU A 215 -10.84 26.54 2.24
CA GLU A 215 -9.83 25.65 1.66
C GLU A 215 -9.11 24.84 2.74
N GLN A 216 -8.77 25.48 3.86
CA GLN A 216 -8.14 24.80 5.00
C GLN A 216 -9.09 23.82 5.67
N GLU A 217 -10.36 24.17 5.88
CA GLU A 217 -11.39 23.27 6.41
C GLU A 217 -11.55 22.04 5.50
N MET A 218 -11.72 22.22 4.19
CA MET A 218 -11.82 21.12 3.23
C MET A 218 -10.56 20.24 3.21
N ALA A 219 -9.37 20.83 3.34
CA ALA A 219 -8.11 20.09 3.41
C ALA A 219 -8.02 19.25 4.70
N ILE A 220 -8.45 19.80 5.84
CA ILE A 220 -8.52 19.07 7.11
C ILE A 220 -9.51 17.91 7.00
N GLU A 221 -10.73 18.15 6.49
CA GLU A 221 -11.75 17.12 6.32
C GLU A 221 -11.29 16.00 5.39
N SER A 222 -10.69 16.36 4.24
CA SER A 222 -10.14 15.38 3.29
C SER A 222 -9.05 14.53 3.91
N LYS A 223 -8.20 15.11 4.78
CA LYS A 223 -7.16 14.37 5.47
C LYS A 223 -7.73 13.41 6.51
N ILE A 224 -8.72 13.84 7.28
CA ILE A 224 -9.42 12.99 8.26
C ILE A 224 -10.05 11.79 7.56
N LEU A 225 -10.70 12.00 6.40
CA LEU A 225 -11.31 10.91 5.63
C LEU A 225 -10.25 9.92 5.13
N ALA A 226 -9.15 10.40 4.55
CA ALA A 226 -8.07 9.55 4.06
C ALA A 226 -7.40 8.73 5.18
N ASP A 227 -7.18 9.34 6.35
CA ASP A 227 -6.61 8.66 7.51
C ASP A 227 -7.56 7.56 8.03
N ALA A 228 -8.87 7.80 8.04
CA ALA A 228 -9.87 6.80 8.41
C ALA A 228 -9.95 5.63 7.42
N GLU A 229 -9.90 5.90 6.12
CA GLU A 229 -9.87 4.87 5.07
C GLU A 229 -8.61 4.01 5.16
N LEU A 230 -7.45 4.64 5.41
CA LEU A 230 -6.18 3.93 5.60
C LEU A 230 -6.23 3.01 6.82
N ALA A 231 -6.78 3.48 7.94
CA ALA A 231 -6.95 2.66 9.14
C ALA A 231 -7.86 1.44 8.89
N ALA A 232 -9.00 1.64 8.21
CA ALA A 232 -9.90 0.55 7.86
C ALA A 232 -9.26 -0.47 6.91
N MET A 233 -8.42 -0.02 5.96
CA MET A 233 -7.68 -0.91 5.06
C MET A 233 -6.61 -1.71 5.82
N GLN A 234 -5.92 -1.10 6.77
CA GLN A 234 -4.92 -1.79 7.61
C GLN A 234 -5.56 -2.87 8.49
N GLU A 235 -6.72 -2.59 9.09
CA GLU A 235 -7.46 -3.58 9.88
C GLU A 235 -7.88 -4.79 9.04
N LYS A 236 -8.42 -4.56 7.83
CA LYS A 236 -8.76 -5.63 6.89
C LYS A 236 -7.55 -6.48 6.52
N LEU A 237 -6.42 -5.85 6.21
CA LEU A 237 -5.18 -6.56 5.88
C LEU A 237 -4.69 -7.41 7.05
N GLN A 238 -4.83 -6.91 8.28
CA GLN A 238 -4.41 -7.64 9.49
C GLN A 238 -5.31 -8.84 9.76
N MET A 239 -6.62 -8.70 9.58
CA MET A 239 -7.56 -9.83 9.65
C MET A 239 -7.25 -10.90 8.59
N GLU A 240 -6.94 -10.49 7.35
CA GLU A 240 -6.62 -11.43 6.27
C GLU A 240 -5.29 -12.16 6.52
N LYS A 241 -4.27 -11.46 7.05
CA LYS A 241 -3.01 -12.09 7.48
C LYS A 241 -3.24 -13.15 8.56
N GLU A 242 -4.07 -12.86 9.56
CA GLU A 242 -4.36 -13.82 10.64
C GLU A 242 -5.15 -15.03 10.10
N LYS A 243 -6.12 -14.80 9.22
CA LYS A 243 -6.84 -15.87 8.53
C LYS A 243 -5.92 -16.77 7.70
N ASN A 244 -4.98 -16.19 6.95
CA ASN A 244 -4.01 -16.95 6.16
C ASN A 244 -3.06 -17.74 7.06
N LYS A 245 -2.63 -17.19 8.19
CA LYS A 245 -1.81 -17.90 9.18
C LYS A 245 -2.54 -19.12 9.75
N GLN A 246 -3.83 -18.99 10.05
CA GLN A 246 -4.67 -20.11 10.51
C GLN A 246 -4.83 -21.19 9.44
N LEU A 247 -5.01 -20.81 8.17
CA LEU A 247 -5.10 -21.75 7.04
C LEU A 247 -3.80 -22.54 6.84
N ILE A 248 -2.65 -21.88 6.93
CA ILE A 248 -1.34 -22.55 6.83
C ILE A 248 -1.17 -23.54 7.98
N ALA A 249 -1.47 -23.14 9.22
CA ALA A 249 -1.37 -24.03 10.38
C ALA A 249 -2.28 -25.27 10.25
N LEU A 250 -3.50 -25.09 9.73
CA LEU A 250 -4.41 -26.21 9.47
C LEU A 250 -3.87 -27.17 8.41
N ALA A 251 -3.32 -26.64 7.32
CA ALA A 251 -2.73 -27.45 6.25
C ALA A 251 -1.47 -28.20 6.71
N GLU A 252 -0.63 -27.58 7.55
CA GLU A 252 0.53 -28.22 8.16
C GLU A 252 0.12 -29.39 9.07
N GLU A 253 -0.91 -29.21 9.89
CA GLU A 253 -1.43 -30.27 10.76
C GLU A 253 -2.04 -31.42 9.94
N GLU A 254 -2.80 -31.12 8.90
CA GLU A 254 -3.33 -32.14 7.98
C GLU A 254 -2.20 -32.96 7.33
N ASN A 255 -1.12 -32.29 6.91
CA ASN A 255 0.05 -32.96 6.34
C ASN A 255 0.77 -33.84 7.38
N ARG A 256 0.93 -33.38 8.62
CA ARG A 256 1.50 -34.19 9.71
C ARG A 256 0.69 -35.44 9.98
N LEU A 257 -0.63 -35.34 10.01
CA LEU A 257 -1.52 -36.49 10.19
C LEU A 257 -1.38 -37.50 9.02
N LYS A 258 -1.28 -37.00 7.78
CA LYS A 258 -1.01 -37.85 6.60
C LYS A 258 0.35 -38.55 6.68
N GLU A 259 1.40 -37.86 7.13
CA GLU A 259 2.73 -38.45 7.31
C GLU A 259 2.76 -39.51 8.42
N GLN A 260 2.08 -39.25 9.54
CA GLN A 260 1.93 -40.24 10.62
C GLN A 260 1.27 -41.52 10.11
N GLN A 261 0.16 -41.41 9.37
CA GLN A 261 -0.50 -42.57 8.76
C GLN A 261 0.37 -43.29 7.73
N ARG A 262 1.26 -42.57 7.04
CA ARG A 262 2.20 -43.17 6.09
C ARG A 262 3.26 -44.03 6.78
N ASN A 263 3.73 -43.61 7.96
CA ASN A 263 4.80 -44.23 8.71
C ASN A 263 4.36 -45.41 9.61
N GLU A 264 3.06 -45.67 9.75
CA GLU A 264 2.58 -46.87 10.44
C GLU A 264 2.99 -48.16 9.69
N PRO A 265 3.33 -49.25 10.43
CA PRO A 265 3.66 -50.52 9.81
C PRO A 265 2.50 -51.01 8.94
N LYS A 266 2.79 -51.23 7.66
CA LYS A 266 1.79 -51.58 6.66
C LYS A 266 1.23 -52.97 6.93
N LYS A 267 -0.10 -53.07 6.99
CA LYS A 267 -0.80 -54.33 7.21
C LYS A 267 -0.64 -55.25 6.00
N THR A 268 -0.52 -56.56 6.24
CA THR A 268 -0.52 -57.59 5.20
C THR A 268 -1.76 -58.47 5.36
N GLY A 269 -2.36 -58.88 4.24
CA GLY A 269 -3.45 -59.85 4.19
C GLY A 269 -2.93 -61.23 3.83
N VAL A 270 -3.50 -62.28 4.42
CA VAL A 270 -3.20 -63.67 4.07
C VAL A 270 -4.51 -64.45 3.97
N VAL A 271 -4.72 -65.12 2.84
CA VAL A 271 -5.83 -66.06 2.63
C VAL A 271 -5.24 -67.46 2.48
N TYR A 272 -5.40 -68.30 3.50
CA TYR A 272 -4.86 -69.66 3.48
C TYR A 272 -5.61 -70.55 2.49
N ALA A 273 -4.97 -71.63 2.02
CA ALA A 273 -5.55 -72.53 1.01
C ALA A 273 -6.93 -73.09 1.43
N ARG A 274 -7.17 -73.32 2.72
CA ARG A 274 -8.48 -73.75 3.26
C ARG A 274 -9.61 -72.74 3.08
N ASN A 275 -9.27 -71.46 2.94
CA ASN A 275 -10.21 -70.37 2.73
C ASN A 275 -10.34 -70.00 1.25
N LEU A 276 -9.64 -70.71 0.35
CA LEU A 276 -9.81 -70.56 -1.09
C LEU A 276 -10.98 -71.42 -1.57
N GLY A 277 -11.75 -70.90 -2.52
CA GLY A 277 -12.62 -71.70 -3.37
C GLY A 277 -11.76 -72.49 -4.34
N ILE A 278 -11.65 -73.80 -4.13
CA ILE A 278 -10.93 -74.73 -5.01
C ILE A 278 -11.94 -75.67 -5.62
N GLU A 279 -12.06 -75.67 -6.95
CA GLU A 279 -12.95 -76.57 -7.67
C GLU A 279 -12.51 -78.03 -7.42
N TRP A 280 -13.47 -78.87 -6.99
CA TRP A 280 -13.24 -80.23 -6.49
C TRP A 280 -12.29 -80.35 -5.27
N GLY A 281 -11.98 -79.26 -4.56
CA GLY A 281 -10.97 -79.25 -3.48
C GLY A 281 -11.27 -80.14 -2.26
N GLN A 282 -12.52 -80.57 -2.09
CA GLN A 282 -12.94 -81.52 -1.04
C GLN A 282 -12.94 -82.99 -1.51
N ASP A 283 -12.77 -83.21 -2.81
CA ASP A 283 -12.75 -84.55 -3.39
C ASP A 283 -11.33 -85.10 -3.39
N SER A 284 -11.13 -86.14 -2.59
CA SER A 284 -9.82 -86.79 -2.39
C SER A 284 -9.29 -87.51 -3.64
N ARG A 285 -10.10 -87.65 -4.70
CA ARG A 285 -9.65 -88.16 -6.01
C ARG A 285 -8.81 -87.14 -6.76
N TYR A 286 -9.04 -85.85 -6.53
CA TYR A 286 -8.48 -84.75 -7.31
C TYR A 286 -7.52 -83.89 -6.49
N TRP A 287 -7.78 -83.75 -5.19
CA TRP A 287 -6.95 -82.97 -4.27
C TRP A 287 -6.63 -83.73 -3.00
N SER A 288 -5.49 -83.41 -2.41
CA SER A 288 -5.07 -83.89 -1.10
C SER A 288 -4.67 -82.71 -0.24
N TRP A 289 -4.92 -82.79 1.06
CA TRP A 289 -4.54 -81.74 2.00
C TRP A 289 -3.27 -82.16 2.74
N VAL A 290 -2.24 -81.31 2.67
CA VAL A 290 -0.93 -81.59 3.25
C VAL A 290 -0.60 -80.54 4.31
N THR A 291 -0.24 -81.01 5.50
CA THR A 291 0.20 -80.14 6.59
C THR A 291 1.67 -79.81 6.44
N LEU A 292 2.01 -78.52 6.44
CA LEU A 292 3.37 -78.06 6.26
C LEU A 292 3.61 -76.71 6.94
N GLN A 293 4.87 -76.44 7.30
CA GLN A 293 5.24 -75.17 7.92
C GLN A 293 5.04 -74.00 6.93
N TYR A 294 4.44 -72.92 7.43
CA TYR A 294 4.15 -71.75 6.61
C TYR A 294 5.44 -71.02 6.17
N ASP A 295 6.38 -70.83 7.09
CA ASP A 295 7.71 -70.27 6.84
C ASP A 295 8.75 -70.89 7.79
N ILE A 296 10.03 -70.88 7.43
CA ILE A 296 11.15 -71.39 8.24
C ILE A 296 11.26 -70.62 9.58
N SER A 297 10.74 -69.38 9.61
CA SER A 297 10.70 -68.51 10.78
C SER A 297 9.49 -68.72 11.69
N SER A 298 8.49 -69.48 11.26
CA SER A 298 7.20 -69.63 11.96
C SER A 298 6.89 -71.09 12.29
N ASN A 299 6.61 -71.37 13.57
CA ASN A 299 6.16 -72.69 14.02
C ASN A 299 4.70 -72.99 13.61
N ALA A 300 4.02 -72.10 12.87
CA ALA A 300 2.66 -72.31 12.41
C ALA A 300 2.61 -73.35 11.29
N LEU A 301 1.90 -74.45 11.57
CA LEU A 301 1.52 -75.44 10.56
C LEU A 301 0.29 -74.93 9.81
N VAL A 302 0.37 -74.91 8.48
CA VAL A 302 -0.76 -74.62 7.60
C VAL A 302 -1.11 -75.84 6.76
N GLU A 303 -2.38 -75.96 6.41
CA GLU A 303 -2.82 -76.93 5.42
C GLU A 303 -2.71 -76.33 4.02
N ALA A 304 -1.97 -77.00 3.14
CA ALA A 304 -1.86 -76.66 1.74
C ALA A 304 -2.63 -77.67 0.88
N ALA A 305 -3.21 -77.18 -0.21
CA ALA A 305 -3.92 -78.00 -1.18
C ALA A 305 -2.93 -78.56 -2.21
N ALA A 306 -2.80 -79.88 -2.29
CA ALA A 306 -1.95 -80.58 -3.24
C ALA A 306 -2.78 -81.26 -4.32
N LEU A 307 -2.62 -80.81 -5.55
CA LEU A 307 -3.31 -81.29 -6.74
C LEU A 307 -2.80 -82.68 -7.14
N LEU A 308 -3.70 -83.66 -7.15
CA LEU A 308 -3.44 -85.01 -7.64
C LEU A 308 -3.62 -85.09 -9.16
N GLY A 309 -4.63 -84.42 -9.71
CA GLY A 309 -4.84 -84.33 -11.16
C GLY A 309 -6.22 -83.79 -11.52
N VAL A 310 -6.32 -82.73 -12.30
CA VAL A 310 -7.60 -82.19 -12.83
C VAL A 310 -7.43 -81.71 -14.27
N CYS A 311 -8.50 -81.66 -15.05
CA CYS A 311 -8.52 -80.96 -16.36
C CYS A 311 -9.16 -79.56 -16.29
N TRP A 312 -9.80 -79.25 -15.17
CA TRP A 312 -10.35 -77.94 -14.85
C TRP A 312 -9.71 -77.49 -13.54
N LEU A 313 -8.69 -76.65 -13.66
CA LEU A 313 -8.10 -75.93 -12.55
C LEU A 313 -8.87 -74.62 -12.37
N ASP A 314 -9.49 -74.41 -11.22
CA ASP A 314 -10.05 -73.12 -10.81
C ASP A 314 -9.87 -72.97 -9.30
N VAL A 315 -9.05 -71.98 -8.94
CA VAL A 315 -8.71 -71.64 -7.57
C VAL A 315 -8.88 -70.15 -7.39
N GLY A 316 -9.81 -69.75 -6.54
CA GLY A 316 -10.09 -68.34 -6.29
C GLY A 316 -10.38 -68.02 -4.84
N GLY A 317 -10.47 -66.74 -4.54
CA GLY A 317 -10.79 -66.25 -3.21
C GLY A 317 -11.14 -64.77 -3.23
N THR A 318 -11.57 -64.29 -2.07
CA THR A 318 -11.94 -62.91 -1.84
C THR A 318 -11.14 -62.34 -0.67
N PHE A 319 -10.99 -61.02 -0.64
CA PHE A 319 -10.38 -60.32 0.50
C PHE A 319 -10.95 -58.92 0.67
N ASP A 320 -11.22 -58.50 1.90
CA ASP A 320 -11.74 -57.16 2.20
C ASP A 320 -10.60 -56.15 2.32
N THR A 321 -10.52 -55.21 1.37
CA THR A 321 -9.44 -54.20 1.35
C THR A 321 -9.48 -53.24 2.54
N ARG A 322 -10.58 -53.19 3.29
CA ARG A 322 -10.68 -52.40 4.55
C ARG A 322 -9.75 -52.90 5.65
N GLU A 323 -9.28 -54.14 5.55
CA GLU A 323 -8.31 -54.71 6.50
C GLU A 323 -6.87 -54.25 6.22
N LEU A 324 -6.61 -53.64 5.07
CA LEU A 324 -5.29 -53.17 4.65
C LEU A 324 -5.05 -51.71 5.03
N SER A 325 -3.78 -51.27 4.95
CA SER A 325 -3.44 -49.87 5.16
C SER A 325 -3.95 -49.03 3.97
N PRO A 326 -4.59 -47.87 4.20
CA PRO A 326 -5.03 -46.99 3.14
C PRO A 326 -3.83 -46.36 2.40
N TRP A 327 -4.07 -45.85 1.20
CA TRP A 327 -3.07 -45.15 0.35
C TRP A 327 -1.77 -45.94 0.14
N THR A 328 -1.88 -47.27 0.06
CA THR A 328 -0.74 -48.17 -0.03
C THR A 328 -0.89 -49.05 -1.26
N HIS A 329 0.19 -49.19 -2.02
CA HIS A 329 0.22 -50.05 -3.20
C HIS A 329 0.42 -51.49 -2.75
N TYR A 330 -0.45 -52.39 -3.16
CA TYR A 330 -0.44 -53.80 -2.80
C TYR A 330 -0.26 -54.68 -4.04
N GLU A 331 0.42 -55.80 -3.84
CA GLU A 331 0.43 -56.91 -4.79
C GLU A 331 -0.28 -58.13 -4.19
N VAL A 332 -1.06 -58.82 -5.02
CA VAL A 332 -1.76 -60.06 -4.68
C VAL A 332 -1.00 -61.22 -5.30
N VAL A 333 -0.41 -62.09 -4.48
CA VAL A 333 0.44 -63.19 -4.95
C VAL A 333 -0.03 -64.54 -4.43
N PHE A 334 -0.11 -65.52 -5.32
CA PHE A 334 -0.35 -66.92 -4.95
C PHE A 334 0.95 -67.57 -4.52
N VAL A 335 0.94 -68.21 -3.35
CA VAL A 335 2.09 -68.95 -2.80
C VAL A 335 1.93 -70.43 -3.14
N MET A 336 2.75 -70.92 -4.05
CA MET A 336 2.60 -72.28 -4.58
C MET A 336 3.94 -72.96 -4.88
N LYS A 337 3.88 -74.26 -5.17
CA LYS A 337 5.03 -75.08 -5.54
C LYS A 337 4.61 -76.12 -6.57
N LEU A 338 5.38 -76.26 -7.64
CA LEU A 338 5.25 -77.39 -8.57
C LEU A 338 6.30 -78.46 -8.25
N LYS A 339 5.84 -79.69 -8.00
CA LYS A 339 6.74 -80.85 -7.79
C LYS A 339 7.60 -81.08 -9.03
N LYS A 340 8.77 -81.69 -8.87
CA LYS A 340 9.61 -82.10 -10.03
C LYS A 340 8.88 -83.06 -10.97
N SER A 341 7.91 -83.80 -10.44
CA SER A 341 7.04 -84.71 -11.18
C SER A 341 5.76 -84.05 -11.72
N ALA A 342 5.62 -82.72 -11.60
CA ALA A 342 4.44 -82.03 -12.11
C ALA A 342 4.39 -82.12 -13.64
N SER A 343 3.20 -82.37 -14.18
CA SER A 343 2.97 -82.52 -15.62
C SER A 343 1.70 -81.76 -16.03
N GLY A 344 1.57 -81.45 -17.33
CA GLY A 344 0.39 -80.77 -17.87
C GLY A 344 0.41 -79.23 -17.86
N TRP A 345 1.54 -78.62 -17.52
CA TRP A 345 1.70 -77.17 -17.34
C TRP A 345 2.20 -76.41 -18.58
N GLU A 346 2.25 -77.06 -19.75
CA GLU A 346 2.68 -76.45 -21.01
C GLU A 346 1.64 -75.43 -21.54
N VAL A 347 0.40 -75.54 -21.08
CA VAL A 347 -0.65 -74.54 -21.30
C VAL A 347 -0.53 -73.47 -20.21
N PRO A 348 -0.40 -72.18 -20.59
CA PRO A 348 -0.33 -71.11 -19.61
C PRO A 348 -1.61 -71.00 -18.76
N VAL A 349 -1.43 -70.58 -17.52
CA VAL A 349 -2.52 -70.40 -16.55
C VAL A 349 -2.94 -68.95 -16.51
N HIS A 350 -4.24 -68.71 -16.39
CA HIS A 350 -4.81 -67.38 -16.25
C HIS A 350 -4.83 -66.98 -14.78
N MET A 351 -4.21 -65.85 -14.46
CA MET A 351 -4.28 -65.18 -13.18
C MET A 351 -5.15 -63.95 -13.32
N LYS A 352 -6.14 -63.77 -12.44
CA LYS A 352 -7.09 -62.68 -12.55
C LYS A 352 -7.34 -62.01 -11.21
N LEU A 353 -7.30 -60.68 -11.19
CA LEU A 353 -7.68 -59.83 -10.07
C LEU A 353 -8.83 -58.92 -10.51
N VAL A 354 -9.88 -58.86 -9.70
CA VAL A 354 -11.06 -58.03 -9.92
C VAL A 354 -11.22 -57.09 -8.74
N MET A 355 -11.26 -55.79 -9.03
CA MET A 355 -11.46 -54.73 -8.03
C MET A 355 -12.93 -54.67 -7.57
N PRO A 356 -13.20 -54.09 -6.39
CA PRO A 356 -14.57 -53.93 -5.89
C PRO A 356 -15.45 -53.20 -6.91
N ASN A 357 -16.71 -53.64 -7.03
CA ASN A 357 -17.71 -53.06 -7.92
C ASN A 357 -17.31 -52.98 -9.41
N ASN A 358 -16.32 -53.77 -9.88
CA ASN A 358 -15.78 -53.71 -11.25
C ASN A 358 -15.30 -52.29 -11.66
N MET A 359 -14.92 -51.43 -10.71
CA MET A 359 -14.56 -50.03 -11.03
C MET A 359 -13.33 -49.92 -11.95
N ALA A 360 -12.36 -50.80 -11.74
CA ALA A 360 -11.34 -51.10 -12.72
C ALA A 360 -11.67 -52.49 -13.28
N GLY A 361 -11.76 -52.63 -14.61
CA GLY A 361 -11.99 -53.93 -15.25
C GLY A 361 -11.00 -55.00 -14.75
N PRO A 362 -11.31 -56.30 -14.95
CA PRO A 362 -10.46 -57.36 -14.43
C PRO A 362 -9.03 -57.24 -14.97
N GLU A 363 -8.05 -57.20 -14.08
CA GLU A 363 -6.65 -57.39 -14.45
C GLU A 363 -6.45 -58.88 -14.68
N GLU A 364 -6.07 -59.26 -15.90
CA GLU A 364 -5.83 -60.65 -16.26
C GLU A 364 -4.44 -60.80 -16.86
N ARG A 365 -3.72 -61.82 -16.39
CA ARG A 365 -2.34 -62.11 -16.76
C ARG A 365 -2.19 -63.59 -17.06
N ILE A 366 -1.41 -63.89 -18.08
CA ILE A 366 -1.15 -65.26 -18.52
C ILE A 366 0.25 -65.66 -18.04
N VAL A 367 0.36 -66.73 -17.26
CA VAL A 367 1.61 -67.18 -16.63
C VAL A 367 1.95 -68.59 -17.08
N LYS A 368 3.19 -68.80 -17.54
CA LYS A 368 3.72 -70.13 -17.86
C LYS A 368 4.25 -70.82 -16.61
N LEU A 369 3.42 -71.64 -15.96
CA LEU A 369 3.81 -72.32 -14.71
C LEU A 369 4.85 -73.43 -14.92
N GLU A 370 4.99 -73.95 -16.14
CA GLU A 370 6.03 -74.95 -16.50
C GLU A 370 7.43 -74.50 -16.10
N GLU A 371 7.73 -73.20 -16.23
CA GLU A 371 9.05 -72.64 -15.89
C GLU A 371 9.38 -72.74 -14.39
N TYR A 372 8.40 -73.04 -13.53
CA TYR A 372 8.57 -73.13 -12.08
C TYR A 372 8.62 -74.57 -11.56
N ILE A 373 8.51 -75.56 -12.44
CA ILE A 373 8.60 -76.98 -12.06
C ILE A 373 9.92 -77.26 -11.35
N GLY A 374 9.83 -77.82 -10.14
CA GLY A 374 11.00 -78.20 -9.34
C GLY A 374 11.78 -77.04 -8.71
N LYS A 375 11.36 -75.77 -8.90
CA LYS A 375 12.04 -74.59 -8.33
C LYS A 375 11.75 -74.33 -6.84
N GLY A 376 10.92 -75.15 -6.21
CA GLY A 376 10.53 -74.97 -4.80
C GLY A 376 9.29 -74.11 -4.64
N TRP A 377 9.17 -73.40 -3.51
CA TRP A 377 8.07 -72.47 -3.26
C TRP A 377 8.30 -71.17 -4.02
N VAL A 378 7.28 -70.72 -4.74
CA VAL A 378 7.30 -69.53 -5.59
C VAL A 378 6.06 -68.69 -5.33
N THR A 379 6.17 -67.38 -5.58
CA THR A 379 5.04 -66.44 -5.52
C THR A 379 4.68 -66.00 -6.93
N ILE A 380 3.44 -66.26 -7.34
CA ILE A 380 2.94 -65.89 -8.66
C ILE A 380 1.98 -64.71 -8.54
N LEU A 381 2.28 -63.63 -9.25
CA LEU A 381 1.52 -62.38 -9.19
C LEU A 381 0.17 -62.52 -9.90
N ALA A 382 -0.91 -62.25 -9.17
CA ALA A 382 -2.27 -62.21 -9.70
C ALA A 382 -2.68 -60.81 -10.17
N GLY A 383 -2.20 -59.77 -9.50
CA GLY A 383 -2.46 -58.38 -9.86
C GLY A 383 -2.01 -57.41 -8.78
N GLU A 384 -2.17 -56.12 -9.06
CA GLU A 384 -1.74 -55.04 -8.17
C GLU A 384 -2.83 -53.98 -8.03
N PHE A 385 -2.90 -53.32 -6.89
CA PHE A 385 -3.86 -52.24 -6.66
C PHE A 385 -3.39 -51.22 -5.63
N LEU A 386 -3.94 -50.01 -5.71
CA LEU A 386 -3.76 -48.97 -4.71
C LEU A 386 -4.99 -48.92 -3.81
N THR A 387 -4.81 -49.01 -2.49
CA THR A 387 -5.91 -48.76 -1.55
C THR A 387 -6.21 -47.26 -1.55
N THR A 388 -7.41 -46.86 -1.96
CA THR A 388 -7.92 -45.49 -1.81
C THR A 388 -9.33 -45.56 -1.21
N PRO A 389 -9.86 -44.46 -0.64
CA PRO A 389 -11.25 -44.41 -0.18
C PRO A 389 -12.28 -44.79 -1.25
N GLU A 390 -11.91 -44.66 -2.54
CA GLU A 390 -12.76 -44.98 -3.69
C GLU A 390 -12.82 -46.49 -3.98
N TYR A 391 -11.78 -47.26 -3.63
CA TYR A 391 -11.67 -48.70 -3.93
C TYR A 391 -11.83 -49.61 -2.69
N LEU A 392 -12.62 -49.17 -1.71
CA LEU A 392 -12.90 -49.96 -0.51
C LEU A 392 -13.93 -51.06 -0.80
N GLY A 393 -13.62 -52.30 -0.41
CA GLY A 393 -14.53 -53.43 -0.52
C GLY A 393 -13.82 -54.74 -0.83
N GLU A 394 -14.59 -55.72 -1.30
CA GLU A 394 -14.09 -57.07 -1.55
C GLU A 394 -13.41 -57.18 -2.92
N ILE A 395 -12.12 -57.48 -2.94
CA ILE A 395 -11.41 -57.89 -4.16
C ILE A 395 -11.63 -59.38 -4.40
N ARG A 396 -11.60 -59.80 -5.67
CA ARG A 396 -11.63 -61.21 -6.07
C ARG A 396 -10.38 -61.56 -6.85
N PHE A 397 -9.69 -62.60 -6.44
CA PHE A 397 -8.53 -63.13 -7.17
C PHE A 397 -8.79 -64.58 -7.56
N SER A 398 -8.26 -64.99 -8.71
CA SER A 398 -8.44 -66.35 -9.23
C SER A 398 -7.28 -66.78 -10.12
N MET A 399 -7.08 -68.09 -10.17
CA MET A 399 -6.11 -68.79 -11.00
C MET A 399 -6.82 -69.96 -11.67
N TYR A 400 -6.85 -70.01 -13.00
CA TYR A 400 -7.62 -71.04 -13.72
C TYR A 400 -7.02 -71.46 -15.07
N GLU A 401 -7.32 -72.71 -15.45
CA GLU A 401 -6.97 -73.34 -16.75
C GLU A 401 -7.92 -74.53 -16.97
N THR A 402 -8.49 -74.70 -18.17
CA THR A 402 -9.59 -75.66 -18.43
C THR A 402 -9.35 -76.61 -19.60
N LYS A 403 -8.17 -76.56 -20.22
CA LYS A 403 -7.90 -77.23 -21.50
C LYS A 403 -7.04 -78.48 -21.35
N ARG A 404 -6.28 -78.63 -20.26
CA ARG A 404 -5.32 -79.72 -20.11
C ARG A 404 -5.40 -80.37 -18.74
N TRP A 405 -5.13 -81.67 -18.68
CA TRP A 405 -4.93 -82.34 -17.39
C TRP A 405 -3.62 -81.87 -16.76
N GLN A 406 -3.67 -81.34 -15.54
CA GLN A 406 -2.51 -80.92 -14.76
C GLN A 406 -2.46 -81.61 -13.40
N GLU A 407 -1.24 -81.87 -12.93
CA GLU A 407 -0.99 -82.51 -11.63
C GLU A 407 0.28 -81.95 -10.97
N GLY A 408 0.44 -82.21 -9.66
CA GLY A 408 1.68 -81.93 -8.95
C GLY A 408 1.86 -80.50 -8.44
N LEU A 409 0.82 -79.66 -8.52
CA LEU A 409 0.76 -78.33 -7.89
C LEU A 409 0.46 -78.45 -6.38
N ILE A 410 1.07 -77.60 -5.56
CA ILE A 410 0.76 -77.44 -4.14
C ILE A 410 0.56 -75.96 -3.85
N ILE A 411 -0.56 -75.57 -3.21
CA ILE A 411 -0.92 -74.18 -2.93
C ILE A 411 -1.01 -73.97 -1.42
N LYS A 412 -0.29 -72.97 -0.89
CA LYS A 412 -0.38 -72.54 0.52
C LYS A 412 -1.50 -71.53 0.76
N GLY A 413 -1.78 -70.70 -0.23
CA GLY A 413 -2.72 -69.60 -0.11
C GLY A 413 -2.33 -68.42 -0.99
N VAL A 414 -2.91 -67.27 -0.68
CA VAL A 414 -2.65 -65.98 -1.32
C VAL A 414 -2.18 -64.98 -0.26
N ILE A 415 -1.16 -64.20 -0.58
CA ILE A 415 -0.65 -63.11 0.24
C ILE A 415 -0.97 -61.80 -0.47
N ILE A 416 -1.52 -60.85 0.28
CA ILE A 416 -1.69 -59.47 -0.14
C ILE A 416 -0.72 -58.62 0.68
N ARG A 417 0.34 -58.15 0.04
CA ARG A 417 1.41 -57.43 0.74
C ARG A 417 1.73 -56.09 0.09
N PRO A 418 2.21 -55.10 0.87
CA PRO A 418 2.68 -53.85 0.31
C PRO A 418 3.75 -54.11 -0.73
N LYS A 419 3.63 -53.45 -1.86
CA LYS A 419 4.66 -53.41 -2.89
C LYS A 419 5.63 -52.30 -2.52
N ASN A 420 6.90 -52.66 -2.32
CA ASN A 420 7.96 -51.72 -1.97
C ASN A 420 8.33 -50.79 -3.14
#